data_AF-A0A7Y2IJL3-F1
#
_entry.id   AF-A0A7Y2IJL3-F1
#
_cell.length_a   1.000
_cell.length_b   1.000
_cell.length_c   1.000
_cell.angle_alpha   90.00
_cell.angle_beta   90.00
_cell.angle_gamma   90.00
#
_symmetry.space_group_name_H-M   'P 1'
#
loop_
_entity.id
_entity.type
_entity.pdbx_description
1 polymer ?
#
loop_
_entity_poly.entity_id
_entity_poly.type
_entity_poly.pdbx_seq_one_letter_code
_entity_poly.pdbx_strand_id
1 'polypeptide(L)' 'MQSGSDNSRYAADDRRYDDDDLYQRCGRSGLRLPRLALGLWHNFGGKEPSDEARRMLLNAFDAGITHFDLANNYG' A
#
# COMPACT_ATOMS: atom_id res chain seq x y z
N MET A 1 -1.00 -11.04 31.60
CA MET A 1 0.24 -10.28 31.34
C MET A 1 1.12 -11.11 30.41
N GLN A 2 1.01 -10.88 29.09
CA GLN A 2 2.01 -11.26 28.08
C GLN A 2 2.44 -9.91 27.49
N SER A 3 3.59 -9.34 27.86
CA SER A 3 4.96 -9.73 27.49
C SER A 3 5.19 -9.69 25.98
N GLY A 4 5.79 -8.60 25.51
CA GLY A 4 6.49 -8.52 24.23
C GLY A 4 5.78 -7.67 23.17
N SER A 5 6.10 -6.38 23.11
CA SER A 5 5.97 -5.62 21.86
C SER A 5 6.95 -6.24 20.87
N ASP A 6 6.47 -7.07 19.96
CA ASP A 6 7.25 -7.53 18.82
C ASP A 6 7.59 -6.30 17.97
N ASN A 7 8.82 -5.80 18.14
CA ASN A 7 9.39 -4.71 17.36
C ASN A 7 9.89 -5.27 16.01
N SER A 8 9.12 -6.16 15.39
CA SER A 8 9.44 -6.73 14.09
C SER A 8 9.24 -5.64 13.05
N ARG A 9 10.35 -5.16 12.51
CA ARG A 9 10.36 -4.28 11.36
C ARG A 9 9.64 -4.99 10.22
N TYR A 10 8.67 -4.31 9.62
CA TYR A 10 7.99 -4.83 8.43
C TYR A 10 9.00 -5.21 7.35
N ALA A 11 8.84 -6.44 6.83
CA ALA A 11 9.53 -6.96 5.66
C ALA A 11 8.46 -7.30 4.63
N ALA A 12 8.59 -6.73 3.43
CA ALA A 12 7.61 -6.92 2.37
C ALA A 12 7.72 -8.32 1.75
N ASP A 13 6.60 -8.86 1.27
CA ASP A 13 6.54 -10.19 0.66
C ASP A 13 7.44 -10.25 -0.59
N ASP A 14 8.45 -11.12 -0.60
CA ASP A 14 9.42 -11.24 -1.70
C ASP A 14 8.77 -11.58 -3.05
N ARG A 15 7.55 -12.12 -3.05
CA ARG A 15 6.78 -12.51 -4.24
C ARG A 15 5.83 -11.44 -4.75
N ARG A 16 5.79 -10.25 -4.14
CA ARG A 16 4.86 -9.16 -4.48
C ARG A 16 4.93 -8.66 -5.94
N TYR A 17 5.92 -9.10 -6.71
CA TYR A 17 6.10 -8.75 -8.12
C TYR A 17 6.20 -9.96 -9.07
N ASP A 18 5.91 -11.18 -8.58
CA ASP A 18 6.07 -12.42 -9.37
C ASP A 18 5.05 -12.55 -10.52
N ASP A 19 3.97 -11.78 -10.48
CA ASP A 19 2.95 -11.74 -11.54
C ASP A 19 3.32 -10.73 -12.64
N ASP A 20 3.66 -11.24 -13.82
CA ASP A 20 4.02 -10.46 -15.01
C ASP A 20 2.89 -9.52 -15.50
N ASP A 21 1.62 -9.90 -15.26
CA ASP A 21 0.43 -9.16 -15.69
C ASP A 21 0.00 -8.07 -14.69
N LEU A 22 0.67 -7.96 -13.55
CA LEU A 22 0.31 -7.05 -12.47
C LEU A 22 0.43 -5.56 -12.86
N TYR A 23 1.31 -5.23 -13.82
CA TYR A 23 1.67 -3.87 -14.19
C TYR A 23 1.41 -3.53 -15.67
N GLN A 24 0.74 -2.41 -15.94
CA GLN A 24 0.40 -1.92 -17.28
C GLN A 24 0.97 -0.53 -17.55
N ARG A 25 1.33 -0.21 -18.80
CA ARG A 25 1.86 1.14 -19.14
C ARG A 25 0.78 2.20 -19.00
N CYS A 26 1.15 3.34 -18.41
CA CYS A 26 0.31 4.53 -18.36
C CYS A 26 0.40 5.27 -19.70
N GLY A 27 -0.49 4.92 -20.64
CA GLY A 27 -0.52 5.49 -21.98
C GLY A 27 0.79 5.24 -22.75
N ARG A 28 1.35 6.30 -23.36
CA ARG A 28 2.61 6.24 -24.15
C ARG A 28 3.86 6.51 -23.32
N SER A 29 3.74 6.52 -21.99
CA SER A 29 4.88 6.74 -21.09
C SER A 29 5.64 5.44 -20.79
N GLY A 30 6.85 5.58 -20.24
CA GLY A 30 7.59 4.45 -19.66
C GLY A 30 7.07 4.00 -18.30
N LEU A 31 6.17 4.77 -17.67
CA LEU A 31 5.62 4.46 -16.36
C LEU A 31 4.67 3.27 -16.46
N ARG A 32 4.91 2.25 -15.64
CA ARG A 32 3.96 1.14 -15.43
C ARG A 32 3.26 1.32 -14.10
N LEU A 33 1.93 1.22 -14.09
CA LEU A 33 1.09 1.26 -12.90
C LEU A 33 0.50 -0.12 -12.63
N PRO A 34 0.25 -0.48 -11.37
CA PRO A 34 -0.48 -1.71 -11.07
C PRO A 34 -1.89 -1.63 -11.65
N ARG A 35 -2.48 -2.77 -12.02
CA ARG A 35 -3.86 -2.84 -12.52
C ARG A 35 -4.90 -2.38 -11.50
N LEU A 36 -4.55 -2.40 -10.22
CA LEU A 36 -5.32 -1.87 -9.10
C LEU A 36 -4.47 -0.87 -8.30
N ALA A 37 -5.06 0.24 -7.90
CA ALA A 37 -4.43 1.25 -7.05
C ALA A 37 -5.22 1.42 -5.74
N LEU A 38 -4.55 1.84 -4.67
CA LEU A 38 -5.20 2.13 -3.40
C LEU A 38 -5.38 3.65 -3.25
N GLY A 39 -6.63 4.12 -3.29
CA GLY A 39 -6.97 5.51 -3.00
C GLY A 39 -7.15 5.74 -1.49
N LEU A 40 -6.64 6.86 -0.99
CA LEU A 40 -6.63 7.18 0.45
C LEU A 40 -7.74 8.17 0.86
N TRP A 41 -8.83 8.27 0.10
CA TRP A 41 -9.91 9.23 0.37
C TRP A 41 -10.58 9.05 1.74
N HIS A 42 -10.91 7.80 2.10
CA HIS A 42 -11.50 7.44 3.39
C HIS A 42 -10.58 6.48 4.16
N ASN A 43 -10.68 6.47 5.49
CA ASN A 43 -9.93 5.59 6.43
C ASN A 43 -8.48 6.00 6.73
N PHE A 44 -7.96 7.07 6.11
CA PHE A 44 -6.58 7.54 6.29
C PHE A 44 -6.48 8.93 6.94
N GLY A 45 -7.60 9.50 7.39
CA GLY A 45 -7.64 10.72 8.19
C GLY A 45 -7.34 10.49 9.68
N GLY A 46 -7.27 11.58 10.44
CA GLY A 46 -6.98 11.57 11.88
C GLY A 46 -5.70 12.31 12.23
N LYS A 47 -5.47 12.52 13.54
CA LYS A 47 -4.24 13.17 14.04
C LYS A 47 -3.03 12.23 14.02
N GLU A 48 -3.27 10.93 14.18
CA GLU A 48 -2.26 9.89 14.25
C GLU A 48 -2.59 8.76 13.27
N PRO A 49 -1.60 8.10 12.66
CA PRO A 49 -1.82 6.92 11.82
C PRO A 49 -2.51 5.80 12.60
N SER A 50 -3.57 5.23 12.03
CA SER A 50 -4.25 4.08 12.65
C SER A 50 -3.56 2.76 12.27
N ASP A 51 -3.63 1.77 13.16
CA ASP A 51 -3.14 0.41 12.88
C ASP A 51 -3.84 -0.21 11.66
N GLU A 52 -5.11 0.14 11.45
CA GLU A 52 -5.89 -0.30 10.29
C GLU A 52 -5.38 0.34 9.00
N ALA A 53 -5.14 1.66 8.99
CA ALA A 53 -4.55 2.35 7.84
C ALA A 53 -3.17 1.77 7.49
N ARG A 54 -2.35 1.50 8.51
CA ARG A 54 -1.06 0.82 8.34
C ARG A 54 -1.27 -0.57 7.70
N ARG A 55 -2.17 -1.39 8.24
CA ARG A 55 -2.46 -2.73 7.72
C ARG A 55 -2.93 -2.69 6.27
N MET A 56 -3.80 -1.75 5.90
CA MET A 56 -4.27 -1.57 4.53
C MET A 56 -3.12 -1.26 3.57
N LEU A 57 -2.21 -0.34 3.93
CA LEU A 57 -1.06 0.03 3.12
C LEU A 57 -0.09 -1.14 2.92
N LEU A 58 0.24 -1.85 4.00
CA LEU A 58 1.19 -2.96 3.96
C LEU A 58 0.63 -4.13 3.14
N ASN A 59 -0.63 -4.51 3.36
CA ASN A 59 -1.28 -5.56 2.59
C ASN A 59 -1.39 -5.22 1.10
N ALA A 60 -1.69 -3.96 0.77
CA ALA A 60 -1.72 -3.52 -0.62
C ALA A 60 -0.33 -3.65 -1.28
N PHE A 61 0.72 -3.26 -0.56
CA PHE A 61 2.09 -3.35 -1.06
C PHE A 61 2.57 -4.81 -1.22
N ASP A 62 2.24 -5.69 -0.26
CA ASP A 62 2.53 -7.13 -0.35
C ASP A 62 1.77 -7.79 -1.52
N ALA A 63 0.60 -7.27 -1.88
CA ALA A 63 -0.15 -7.69 -3.06
C ALA A 63 0.33 -7.05 -4.38
N GLY A 64 1.46 -6.31 -4.37
CA GLY A 64 2.04 -5.69 -5.55
C GLY A 64 1.48 -4.32 -5.93
N ILE A 65 0.55 -3.75 -5.15
CA ILE A 65 0.06 -2.39 -5.40
C ILE A 65 1.17 -1.39 -5.05
N THR A 66 1.66 -0.67 -6.06
CA THR A 66 2.68 0.38 -5.91
C THR A 66 2.17 1.80 -6.18
N HIS A 67 0.88 1.92 -6.51
CA HIS A 67 0.24 3.22 -6.70
C HIS A 67 -0.74 3.50 -5.56
N PHE A 68 -0.38 4.49 -4.75
CA PHE A 68 -1.19 5.06 -3.69
C PHE A 68 -1.61 6.47 -4.09
N ASP A 69 -2.91 6.73 -4.10
CA ASP A 69 -3.48 7.99 -4.60
C ASP A 69 -3.99 8.85 -3.43
N LEU A 70 -3.64 10.14 -3.46
CA LEU A 70 -3.93 11.11 -2.40
C LEU A 70 -4.38 12.45 -2.99
N ALA A 71 -5.14 13.21 -2.20
CA ALA A 71 -5.43 14.61 -2.46
C ALA A 71 -5.32 15.45 -1.17
N ASN A 72 -5.21 16.76 -1.34
CA ASN A 72 -5.03 17.72 -0.24
C ASN A 72 -6.19 17.77 0.79
N ASN A 73 -7.38 17.32 0.39
CA ASN A 73 -8.58 17.31 1.22
C ASN A 73 -9.06 15.89 1.59
N TYR A 74 -8.25 14.86 1.33
CA TYR A 74 -8.51 13.53 1.86
C TYR A 74 -8.33 13.52 3.37
N GLY A 75 -9.23 12.85 4.08
CA GLY A 75 -9.30 12.88 5.54
C GLY A 75 -10.71 12.67 6.06
#